data_AF-A0AAD9UDW5-F1
#
_entry.id   AF-A0AAD9UDW5-F1
#
_cell.length_a   1.000
_cell.length_b   1.000
_cell.length_c   1.000
_cell.angle_alpha   90.00
_cell.angle_beta   90.00
_cell.angle_gamma   90.00
#
_symmetry.space_group_name_H-M   'P 1'
#
loop_
_entity.id
_entity.type
_entity.pdbx_description
1 polymer ?
#
loop_
_entity_poly.entity_id
_entity_poly.type
_entity_poly.pdbx_seq_one_letter_code
_entity_poly.pdbx_strand_id
1 'polypeptide(L)'
;MPRPVGDRIITMRLPLSKDNFATIISMYAPTMTNPDENKEAFYNQLASVLSGIPHTDKLQLIGDSNALIGRDNDKWPLVMGKHGIEKCNSNGELLLTLCSGFELIVTNIMFKQKDERKTTWMHPRSGH
;
A
#
# COMPACT_ATOMS: atom_id res chain seq x y z
N MET A 1 -1.37 -21.89 1.24
CA MET A 1 -1.29 -21.59 -0.21
C MET A 1 -1.93 -20.24 -0.47
N PRO A 2 -1.36 -19.41 -1.37
CA PRO A 2 -1.95 -18.13 -1.78
C PRO A 2 -3.37 -18.32 -2.32
N ARG A 3 -4.26 -17.36 -2.05
CA ARG A 3 -5.65 -17.33 -2.49
C ARG A 3 -5.91 -16.05 -3.29
N PRO A 4 -6.24 -16.15 -4.59
CA PRO A 4 -6.63 -14.98 -5.36
C PRO A 4 -7.99 -14.47 -4.87
N VAL A 5 -8.12 -13.16 -4.73
CA VAL A 5 -9.39 -12.47 -4.44
C VAL A 5 -9.96 -11.83 -5.71
N GLY A 6 -9.07 -11.39 -6.60
CA GLY A 6 -9.36 -10.91 -7.95
C GLY A 6 -8.07 -10.77 -8.75
N ASP A 7 -8.15 -10.20 -9.94
CA ASP A 7 -7.00 -10.10 -10.87
C ASP A 7 -5.81 -9.32 -10.31
N ARG A 8 -6.05 -8.48 -9.29
CA ARG A 8 -5.09 -7.52 -8.74
C ARG A 8 -4.81 -7.70 -7.25
N ILE A 9 -5.46 -8.66 -6.58
CA ILE A 9 -5.32 -8.89 -5.15
C ILE A 9 -5.17 -10.38 -4.89
N ILE A 10 -4.07 -10.75 -4.23
CA ILE A 10 -3.82 -12.11 -3.74
C ILE A 10 -3.48 -12.06 -2.25
N THR A 11 -3.98 -13.02 -1.51
CA THR A 11 -3.77 -13.12 -0.06
C THR A 11 -3.05 -14.41 0.28
N MET A 12 -2.24 -14.40 1.32
CA MET A 12 -1.62 -15.60 1.86
C MET A 12 -1.52 -15.48 3.38
N ARG A 13 -2.13 -16.45 4.07
CA ARG A 13 -2.00 -16.60 5.51
C ARG A 13 -0.99 -17.69 5.83
N LEU A 14 0.04 -17.35 6.59
CA LEU A 14 1.15 -18.20 6.96
C LEU A 14 1.14 -18.45 8.47
N PRO A 15 1.25 -19.71 8.94
CA PRO A 15 1.46 -19.97 10.35
C PRO A 15 2.86 -19.48 10.78
N LEU A 16 2.94 -18.92 11.97
CA LEU A 16 4.15 -18.55 12.68
C LEU A 16 4.29 -19.43 13.94
N SER A 17 5.21 -19.10 14.84
CA SER A 17 5.34 -19.78 16.13
C SER A 17 4.19 -19.47 17.09
N LYS A 18 3.85 -20.43 17.97
CA LYS A 18 2.90 -20.26 19.08
C LYS A 18 1.50 -19.81 18.62
N ASP A 19 0.94 -20.51 17.64
CA ASP A 19 -0.41 -20.23 17.08
C ASP A 19 -0.63 -18.81 16.55
N ASN A 20 0.45 -18.09 16.25
CA ASN A 20 0.39 -16.81 15.55
C ASN A 20 0.36 -17.04 14.04
N PHE A 21 -0.17 -16.05 13.32
CA PHE A 21 -0.21 -16.08 11.87
C PHE A 21 0.29 -14.74 11.32
N ALA A 22 0.87 -14.77 10.13
CA ALA A 22 1.06 -13.59 9.30
C ALA A 22 0.11 -13.66 8.11
N THR A 23 -0.59 -12.56 7.84
CA THR A 23 -1.36 -12.42 6.61
C THR A 23 -0.65 -11.42 5.71
N ILE A 24 -0.28 -11.89 4.52
CA ILE A 24 0.34 -11.09 3.47
C ILE A 24 -0.71 -10.86 2.38
N ILE A 25 -0.96 -9.59 2.05
CA ILE A 25 -1.75 -9.18 0.90
C ILE A 25 -0.77 -8.63 -0.13
N SER A 26 -0.75 -9.20 -1.33
CA SER A 26 -0.07 -8.59 -2.47
C SER A 26 -1.10 -7.95 -3.39
N MET A 27 -0.88 -6.69 -3.72
CA MET A 27 -1.79 -5.89 -4.56
C MET A 27 -1.10 -5.28 -5.78
N TYR A 28 -1.87 -5.06 -6.83
CA TYR A 28 -1.49 -4.25 -7.99
C TYR A 28 -2.57 -3.20 -8.28
N ALA A 29 -2.42 -2.00 -7.73
CA ALA A 29 -3.45 -0.97 -7.80
C ALA A 29 -3.63 -0.42 -9.23
N PRO A 30 -4.80 0.12 -9.58
CA PRO A 30 -5.02 0.83 -10.85
C PRO A 30 -4.07 2.01 -11.06
N THR A 31 -3.69 2.24 -12.31
CA THR A 31 -2.87 3.39 -12.68
C THR A 31 -3.69 4.68 -12.56
N MET A 32 -3.04 5.83 -12.49
CA MET A 32 -3.74 7.13 -12.41
C MET A 32 -4.72 7.36 -13.57
N THR A 33 -4.44 6.80 -14.75
CA THR A 33 -5.25 6.94 -15.97
C THR A 33 -6.46 6.00 -16.01
N ASN A 34 -6.60 5.07 -15.07
CA ASN A 34 -7.80 4.26 -15.00
C ASN A 34 -9.00 5.10 -14.53
N PRO A 35 -10.23 4.77 -14.99
CA PRO A 35 -11.46 5.40 -14.50
C PRO A 35 -11.59 5.32 -12.98
N ASP A 36 -12.19 6.34 -12.37
CA ASP A 36 -12.34 6.41 -10.92
C ASP A 36 -13.24 5.28 -10.37
N GLU A 37 -14.24 4.84 -11.13
CA GLU A 37 -15.06 3.66 -10.82
C GLU A 37 -14.20 2.39 -10.62
N ASN A 38 -13.15 2.21 -11.44
CA ASN A 38 -12.25 1.08 -11.31
C ASN A 38 -11.33 1.21 -10.09
N LYS A 39 -10.92 2.43 -9.75
CA LYS A 39 -10.14 2.69 -8.53
C LYS A 39 -10.99 2.44 -7.29
N GLU A 40 -12.21 2.96 -7.27
CA GLU A 40 -13.15 2.78 -6.18
C GLU A 40 -13.47 1.29 -5.96
N ALA A 41 -13.80 0.56 -7.03
CA ALA A 41 -14.04 -0.88 -6.95
C ALA A 41 -12.83 -1.63 -6.38
N PHE A 42 -11.61 -1.29 -6.81
CA PHE A 42 -10.39 -1.89 -6.28
C PHE A 42 -10.18 -1.60 -4.80
N TYR A 43 -10.28 -0.33 -4.37
CA TYR A 43 -10.06 0.04 -2.97
C TYR A 43 -11.17 -0.50 -2.04
N ASN A 44 -12.41 -0.60 -2.52
CA ASN A 44 -13.50 -1.25 -1.79
C ASN A 44 -13.25 -2.76 -1.62
N GLN A 45 -12.78 -3.45 -2.67
CA GLN A 45 -12.40 -4.87 -2.56
C GLN A 45 -11.24 -5.06 -1.59
N LEU A 46 -10.21 -4.21 -1.66
CA LEU A 46 -9.07 -4.26 -0.74
C LEU A 46 -9.48 -4.00 0.71
N ALA A 47 -10.35 -3.01 0.96
CA ALA A 47 -10.90 -2.74 2.28
C ALA A 47 -11.70 -3.93 2.82
N SER A 48 -12.50 -4.59 1.98
CA SER A 48 -13.23 -5.81 2.37
C SER A 48 -12.28 -6.94 2.79
N VAL A 49 -11.17 -7.12 2.06
CA VAL A 49 -10.14 -8.11 2.42
C VAL A 49 -9.49 -7.75 3.76
N LEU A 50 -9.08 -6.50 3.94
CA LEU A 50 -8.45 -6.03 5.18
C LEU A 50 -9.34 -6.24 6.41
N SER A 51 -10.64 -5.91 6.29
CA SER A 51 -11.63 -6.11 7.35
C SER A 51 -11.85 -7.59 7.73
N GLY A 52 -11.56 -8.52 6.81
CA GLY A 52 -11.71 -9.95 7.05
C GLY A 52 -10.51 -10.60 7.76
N ILE A 53 -9.42 -9.86 7.99
CA ILE A 53 -8.20 -10.41 8.58
C ILE A 53 -8.34 -10.47 10.10
N PRO A 54 -8.02 -11.62 10.73
CA PRO A 54 -8.02 -11.69 12.19
C PRO A 54 -7.07 -10.66 12.80
N HIS A 55 -7.53 -9.87 13.77
CA HIS A 55 -6.73 -8.83 14.44
C HIS A 55 -5.46 -9.37 15.13
N THR A 56 -5.42 -10.67 15.40
CA THR A 56 -4.25 -11.37 15.96
C THR A 56 -3.13 -11.59 14.95
N ASP A 57 -3.45 -11.56 13.65
CA ASP A 57 -2.50 -11.80 12.59
C ASP A 57 -1.54 -10.61 12.42
N LYS A 58 -0.28 -10.89 12.12
CA LYS A 58 0.66 -9.89 11.65
C LYS A 58 0.37 -9.58 10.17
N LEU A 59 -0.16 -8.39 9.91
CA LEU A 59 -0.56 -7.96 8.57
C LEU A 59 0.60 -7.28 7.83
N GLN A 60 0.79 -7.68 6.57
CA GLN A 60 1.63 -6.97 5.61
C GLN A 60 0.87 -6.74 4.31
N LEU A 61 0.72 -5.48 3.91
CA LEU A 61 0.26 -5.09 2.58
C LEU A 61 1.48 -4.75 1.73
N ILE A 62 1.67 -5.48 0.63
CA ILE A 62 2.81 -5.36 -0.28
C ILE A 62 2.33 -5.26 -1.73
N GLY A 63 3.26 -4.92 -2.62
CA GLY A 63 3.01 -4.84 -4.06
C GLY A 63 3.13 -3.42 -4.58
N ASP A 64 2.55 -3.17 -5.75
CA ASP A 64 2.64 -1.90 -6.44
C ASP A 64 1.31 -1.15 -6.33
N SER A 65 1.39 0.02 -5.71
CA SER A 65 0.25 0.90 -5.44
C SER A 65 0.00 1.93 -6.53
N ASN A 66 0.88 2.02 -7.55
CA ASN A 66 0.81 3.06 -8.57
C ASN A 66 0.65 4.47 -7.97
N ALA A 67 1.25 4.71 -6.80
CA ALA A 67 1.03 5.88 -5.98
C ALA A 67 2.34 6.62 -5.68
N LEU A 68 2.27 7.95 -5.75
CA LEU A 68 3.29 8.84 -5.20
C LEU A 68 2.71 9.42 -3.92
N ILE A 69 3.35 9.12 -2.80
CA ILE A 69 2.83 9.45 -1.46
C ILE A 69 3.28 10.87 -1.03
N GLY A 70 4.39 11.36 -1.60
CA GLY A 70 4.86 12.71 -1.35
C GLY A 70 5.55 12.91 0.00
N ARG A 71 5.67 14.18 0.43
CA ARG A 71 6.39 14.63 1.63
C ARG A 71 5.50 15.23 2.74
N ASP A 72 4.19 15.27 2.52
CA ASP A 72 3.25 16.06 3.33
C ASP A 72 2.84 15.35 4.63
N ASN A 73 3.83 15.12 5.50
CA ASN A 73 3.65 14.37 6.76
C ASN A 73 2.66 15.04 7.72
N ASP A 74 2.51 16.37 7.63
CA ASP A 74 1.62 17.13 8.51
C ASP A 74 0.16 16.74 8.32
N LYS A 75 -0.23 16.33 7.10
CA LYS A 75 -1.57 15.83 6.80
C LYS A 75 -1.81 14.38 7.25
N TRP A 76 -0.75 13.57 7.37
CA TRP A 76 -0.85 12.14 7.64
C TRP A 76 0.15 11.66 8.71
N PRO A 77 0.12 12.23 9.93
CA PRO A 77 1.20 12.09 10.91
C PRO A 77 1.37 10.66 11.46
N LEU A 78 0.33 9.82 11.37
CA LEU A 78 0.34 8.43 11.88
C LEU A 78 0.70 7.40 10.79
N VAL A 79 0.60 7.78 9.51
CA VAL A 79 0.70 6.86 8.37
C VAL A 79 1.98 7.10 7.58
N MET A 80 2.44 8.35 7.51
CA MET A 80 3.63 8.73 6.75
C MET A 80 4.89 8.90 7.62
N GLY A 81 5.99 8.36 7.11
CA GLY A 81 7.33 8.62 7.62
C GLY A 81 7.96 9.88 7.03
N LYS A 82 8.93 10.46 7.74
CA LYS A 82 9.51 11.79 7.48
C LYS A 82 10.31 11.92 6.17
N HIS A 83 10.41 10.88 5.35
CA HIS A 83 11.41 10.76 4.30
C HIS A 83 10.88 10.57 2.89
N GLY A 84 9.59 10.81 2.64
CA GLY A 84 9.04 10.76 1.28
C GLY A 84 9.75 11.68 0.28
N ILE A 85 9.49 11.47 -1.01
CA ILE A 85 9.95 12.35 -2.10
C ILE A 85 8.69 12.81 -2.86
N GLU A 86 8.78 13.99 -3.48
CA GLU A 86 7.79 14.53 -4.43
C GLU A 86 6.46 14.97 -3.80
N LYS A 87 5.47 15.25 -4.66
CA LYS A 87 4.11 15.64 -4.28
C LYS A 87 3.22 14.41 -4.31
N CYS A 88 2.32 14.30 -3.33
CA CYS A 88 1.31 13.25 -3.30
C CYS A 88 0.45 13.34 -4.57
N ASN A 89 0.22 12.23 -5.26
CA ASN A 89 -0.75 12.13 -6.35
C ASN A 89 -2.09 11.57 -5.86
N SER A 90 -3.12 11.58 -6.70
CA SER A 90 -4.46 11.11 -6.30
C SER A 90 -4.49 9.65 -5.84
N ASN A 91 -3.68 8.78 -6.46
CA ASN A 91 -3.52 7.40 -5.98
C ASN A 91 -2.84 7.32 -4.60
N GLY A 92 -1.89 8.22 -4.32
CA GLY A 92 -1.26 8.38 -3.01
C GLY A 92 -2.26 8.79 -1.95
N GLU A 93 -3.17 9.72 -2.25
CA GLU A 93 -4.23 10.12 -1.32
C GLU A 93 -5.19 8.96 -1.02
N LEU A 94 -5.58 8.16 -2.03
CA LEU A 94 -6.39 6.96 -1.83
C LEU A 94 -5.68 5.93 -0.94
N LEU A 95 -4.40 5.67 -1.20
CA LEU A 95 -3.59 4.76 -0.40
C LEU A 95 -3.46 5.24 1.05
N LEU A 96 -3.16 6.51 1.26
CA LEU A 96 -3.02 7.11 2.60
C LEU A 96 -4.35 7.08 3.37
N THR A 97 -5.46 7.33 2.70
CA THR A 97 -6.81 7.25 3.28
C THR A 97 -7.11 5.81 3.74
N LEU A 98 -6.83 4.82 2.90
CA LEU A 98 -6.97 3.40 3.26
C LEU A 98 -6.07 3.05 4.45
N CYS A 99 -4.79 3.41 4.40
CA CYS A 99 -3.85 3.12 5.47
C CYS A 99 -4.27 3.78 6.79
N SER A 100 -4.78 5.01 6.76
CA SER A 100 -5.31 5.67 7.95
C SER A 100 -6.54 4.97 8.52
N GLY A 101 -7.44 4.46 7.67
CA GLY A 101 -8.64 3.75 8.11
C GLY A 101 -8.36 2.38 8.74
N PHE A 102 -7.24 1.75 8.37
CA PHE A 102 -6.83 0.41 8.86
C PHE A 102 -5.59 0.45 9.77
N GLU A 103 -5.19 1.63 10.24
CA GLU A 103 -4.03 1.85 11.12
C GLU A 103 -2.71 1.24 10.55
N LEU A 104 -2.56 1.30 9.23
CA LEU A 104 -1.38 0.83 8.52
C LEU A 104 -0.34 1.95 8.39
N ILE A 105 0.93 1.57 8.47
CA ILE A 105 2.07 2.47 8.32
C ILE A 105 2.79 2.16 7.02
N VAL A 106 3.08 3.20 6.23
CA VAL A 106 3.83 3.06 4.98
C VAL A 106 5.33 2.95 5.29
N THR A 107 5.88 1.74 5.20
CA THR A 107 7.24 1.43 5.65
C THR A 107 8.35 2.01 4.77
N ASN A 108 8.14 2.16 3.46
CA ASN A 108 9.17 2.63 2.51
C ASN A 108 9.69 4.05 2.82
N ILE A 109 8.89 4.88 3.49
CA ILE A 109 9.24 6.26 3.85
C ILE A 109 9.59 6.44 5.33
N MET A 110 9.54 5.37 6.12
CA MET A 110 9.86 5.40 7.56
C MET A 110 11.34 5.49 7.84
N PHE A 111 12.18 4.91 6.99
CA PHE A 111 13.62 4.88 7.18
C PHE A 111 14.33 5.86 6.23
N LYS A 112 15.36 6.54 6.74
CA LYS A 112 16.19 7.41 5.90
C LYS A 112 16.96 6.55 4.90
N GLN A 113 16.56 6.62 3.63
CA GLN A 113 17.26 6.02 2.52
C GLN A 113 17.88 7.10 1.62
N LYS A 114 18.81 6.70 0.74
CA LYS A 114 19.25 7.56 -0.37
C LYS A 114 18.07 7.79 -1.32
N ASP A 115 17.99 8.96 -1.94
CA ASP A 115 16.84 9.30 -2.79
C ASP A 115 16.67 8.32 -3.96
N GLU A 116 17.77 7.83 -4.54
CA GLU A 116 17.82 6.76 -5.56
C GLU A 116 17.15 5.44 -5.12
N ARG A 117 16.96 5.21 -3.82
CA ARG A 117 16.37 3.98 -3.26
C ARG A 117 14.94 4.16 -2.78
N LYS A 118 14.42 5.39 -2.79
CA LYS A 118 13.05 5.68 -2.33
C LYS A 118 12.01 5.54 -3.45
N THR A 119 12.45 5.55 -4.71
CA THR A 119 11.61 5.31 -5.87
C THR A 119 11.78 3.85 -6.32
N THR A 120 10.67 3.15 -6.52
CA THR A 120 10.68 1.74 -6.98
C THR A 120 10.60 1.63 -8.51
N TRP A 121 10.37 2.73 -9.21
CA TRP A 121 10.24 2.78 -10.65
C TRP A 121 10.61 4.17 -11.18
N MET A 122 11.27 4.23 -12.34
CA MET A 122 11.58 5.46 -13.06
C MET A 122 11.06 5.33 -14.48
N HIS A 123 10.42 6.38 -15.01
CA HIS A 123 9.89 6.31 -16.36
C HIS A 123 11.06 6.35 -17.37
N PRO A 124 11.14 5.40 -18.32
CA PRO A 124 12.32 5.18 -19.15
C PRO A 124 12.66 6.34 -20.10
N ARG A 125 11.76 7.32 -20.27
CA ARG A 125 12.00 8.51 -21.12
C ARG A 125 12.24 9.81 -20.35
N SER A 126 11.94 9.86 -19.06
CA SER A 126 12.03 11.10 -18.27
C SER A 126 13.18 11.10 -17.27
N GLY A 127 13.82 9.95 -17.00
CA GLY A 127 14.92 9.88 -16.04
C GLY A 127 14.51 10.19 -14.59
N HIS A 128 13.20 10.25 -14.36
CA HIS A 128 12.50 10.43 -13.10
C HIS A 128 11.43 9.33 -13.03
#